data_AF-A0A920SYZ4-F1
#
_entry.id   AF-A0A920SYZ4-F1
#
_cell.length_a   1.000
_cell.length_b   1.000
_cell.length_c   1.000
_cell.angle_alpha   90.00
_cell.angle_beta   90.00
_cell.angle_gamma   90.00
#
_symmetry.space_group_name_H-M   'P 1'
#
loop_
_entity.id
_entity.type
_entity.pdbx_description
1 polymer ?
#
loop_
_entity_poly.entity_id
_entity_poly.type
_entity_poly.pdbx_seq_one_letter_code
_entity_poly.pdbx_strand_id
1 'polypeptide(L)'
;MAEELVLWASEPFGFVDLGDAFCTGSSIMPQKKNPDVAELVRGKTGRMVGHLVSLLVLMKGQPLAYNRDNQEDKEPVFDGVDTALACLDVLTPLVGQMKFDEDKMRQAAERVMRQQPIWRTIWFARGYPFAMLMRLSAGQLRQHRRRVLILPISHSSRCVSSANTSTTMYSMC
;
A
#
# COMPACT_ATOMS: atom_id res chain seq x y z
N MET A 1 -7.64 2.84 -5.54
CA MET A 1 -6.98 2.16 -6.68
C MET A 1 -5.79 2.94 -7.18
N ALA A 2 -5.97 4.12 -7.78
CA ALA A 2 -4.85 4.91 -8.33
C ALA A 2 -3.73 5.19 -7.30
N GLU A 3 -4.07 5.59 -6.07
CA GLU A 3 -3.12 5.79 -4.97
C GLU A 3 -2.22 4.57 -4.73
N GLU A 4 -2.82 3.38 -4.65
CA GLU A 4 -2.11 2.11 -4.43
C GLU A 4 -1.20 1.78 -5.60
N LEU A 5 -1.65 1.98 -6.84
CA LEU A 5 -0.82 1.75 -8.03
C LEU A 5 0.42 2.66 -8.05
N VAL A 6 0.26 3.93 -7.68
CA VAL A 6 1.39 4.87 -7.56
C VAL A 6 2.36 4.40 -6.48
N LEU A 7 1.85 3.97 -5.32
CA LEU A 7 2.68 3.46 -4.23
C LEU A 7 3.40 2.16 -4.61
N TRP A 8 2.71 1.20 -5.23
CA TRP A 8 3.26 -0.10 -5.61
C TRP A 8 4.30 0.01 -6.73
N ALA A 9 4.14 0.97 -7.64
CA ALA A 9 5.11 1.28 -8.69
C ALA A 9 6.33 2.10 -8.19
N SER A 10 6.25 2.68 -6.98
CA SER A 10 7.34 3.46 -6.42
C SER A 10 8.56 2.59 -6.08
N GLU A 11 9.76 3.14 -6.25
CA GLU A 11 11.04 2.44 -6.04
C GLU A 11 11.18 1.71 -4.68
N PRO A 12 10.71 2.24 -3.53
CA PRO A 12 10.80 1.53 -2.25
C PRO A 12 9.99 0.22 -2.18
N PHE A 13 8.94 0.09 -3.00
CA PHE A 13 8.08 -1.09 -3.05
C PHE A 13 8.40 -1.94 -4.28
N GLY A 14 8.32 -1.35 -5.47
CA GLY A 14 8.61 -2.00 -6.75
C GLY A 14 7.81 -3.28 -6.96
N PHE A 15 6.56 -3.32 -6.50
CA PHE A 15 5.69 -4.48 -6.57
C PHE A 15 5.03 -4.66 -7.93
N VAL A 16 4.85 -3.56 -8.67
CA VAL A 16 4.16 -3.56 -9.96
C VAL A 16 4.99 -2.82 -11.00
N ASP A 17 5.14 -3.42 -12.19
CA ASP A 17 5.56 -2.73 -13.40
C ASP A 17 4.33 -2.47 -14.27
N LEU A 18 4.04 -1.19 -14.50
CA LEU A 18 2.87 -0.73 -15.25
C LEU A 18 3.09 -0.74 -16.77
N GLY A 19 4.33 -0.97 -17.23
CA GLY A 19 4.69 -0.97 -18.65
C GLY A 19 4.93 0.44 -19.21
N ASP A 20 5.75 0.50 -20.27
CA ASP A 20 6.26 1.77 -20.81
C ASP A 20 5.20 2.59 -21.55
N ALA A 21 4.11 1.96 -21.99
CA ALA A 21 3.01 2.65 -22.67
C ALA A 21 2.17 3.51 -21.71
N PHE A 22 2.21 3.23 -20.41
CA PHE A 22 1.39 3.89 -19.38
C PHE A 22 2.21 4.75 -18.41
N CYS A 23 3.53 4.78 -18.61
CA CYS A 23 4.47 5.52 -17.78
C CYS A 23 5.32 6.44 -18.65
N THR A 24 5.57 7.66 -18.20
CA THR A 24 6.62 8.48 -18.80
C THR A 24 7.96 8.21 -18.13
N GLY A 25 9.01 8.10 -18.95
CA GLY A 25 10.38 8.06 -18.47
C GLY A 25 10.93 9.48 -18.29
N SER A 26 11.79 9.68 -17.29
CA SER A 26 12.57 10.91 -17.20
C SER A 26 13.74 10.86 -18.19
N SER A 27 13.99 11.96 -18.91
CA SER A 27 15.15 12.08 -19.81
C SER A 27 16.50 11.99 -19.10
N ILE A 28 16.54 12.24 -17.78
CA ILE A 28 17.77 12.21 -16.98
C ILE A 28 17.95 10.91 -16.18
N MET A 29 16.85 10.18 -15.95
CA MET A 29 16.82 8.94 -15.16
C MET A 29 16.03 7.86 -15.92
N PRO A 30 16.69 7.08 -16.79
CA PRO A 30 16.01 6.08 -17.62
C PRO A 30 15.38 4.92 -16.84
N GLN A 31 15.83 4.68 -15.60
CA GLN A 31 15.26 3.68 -14.70
C GLN A 31 13.96 4.16 -14.03
N LYS A 32 13.72 5.48 -13.98
CA LYS A 32 12.60 6.08 -13.27
C LYS A 32 11.39 6.18 -14.20
N LYS A 33 10.45 5.27 -14.02
CA LYS A 33 9.12 5.28 -14.67
C LYS A 33 8.12 5.99 -13.75
N ASN A 34 7.46 7.03 -14.24
CA ASN A 34 6.42 7.73 -13.48
C ASN A 34 5.04 7.15 -13.83
N PRO A 35 4.20 6.81 -12.85
CA PRO A 35 2.85 6.26 -13.08
C PRO A 35 1.84 7.36 -13.43
N ASP A 36 2.10 8.15 -14.48
CA ASP A 36 1.35 9.38 -14.78
C ASP A 36 -0.14 9.14 -15.02
N VAL A 37 -0.49 8.01 -15.64
CA VAL A 37 -1.89 7.63 -15.85
C VAL A 37 -2.63 7.52 -14.52
N ALA A 38 -2.05 6.85 -13.53
CA ALA A 38 -2.66 6.70 -12.21
C ALA A 38 -2.75 8.06 -11.50
N GLU A 39 -1.71 8.90 -11.63
CA GLU A 39 -1.72 10.26 -11.06
C GLU A 39 -2.81 11.15 -11.67
N LEU A 40 -2.99 11.10 -12.99
CA LEU A 40 -4.01 11.86 -13.70
C LEU A 40 -5.42 11.39 -13.33
N VAL A 41 -5.67 10.08 -13.27
CA VAL A 41 -6.95 9.52 -12.83
C VAL A 41 -7.26 9.99 -11.40
N ARG A 42 -6.27 9.97 -10.50
CA ARG A 42 -6.42 10.48 -9.14
C ARG A 42 -6.79 11.96 -9.16
N GLY A 43 -6.09 12.79 -9.93
CA GLY A 43 -6.37 14.22 -10.06
C GLY A 43 -7.78 14.53 -10.61
N LYS A 44 -8.24 13.76 -11.60
CA LYS A 44 -9.58 13.89 -12.20
C LYS A 44 -10.72 13.66 -11.20
N THR A 45 -10.46 12.96 -10.10
CA THR A 45 -11.45 12.83 -9.00
C THR A 45 -11.84 14.19 -8.44
N GLY A 46 -10.91 15.13 -8.30
CA GLY A 46 -11.20 16.49 -7.82
C GLY A 46 -12.17 17.23 -8.73
N ARG A 47 -12.01 17.08 -10.05
CA ARG A 47 -12.92 17.67 -11.06
C ARG A 47 -14.35 17.11 -10.93
N MET A 48 -14.49 15.80 -10.76
CA MET A 48 -15.80 15.15 -10.57
C MET A 48 -16.53 15.65 -9.32
N VAL A 49 -15.79 15.80 -8.22
CA VAL A 49 -16.34 16.34 -6.98
C VAL A 49 -16.77 17.79 -7.19
N GLY A 50 -15.99 18.60 -7.92
CA GLY A 50 -16.36 19.95 -8.31
C GLY A 50 -17.70 20.00 -9.06
N HIS A 51 -17.87 19.15 -10.07
CA HIS A 51 -19.13 19.05 -10.83
C HIS A 51 -20.33 18.71 -9.97
N LEU A 52 -20.18 17.73 -9.07
CA LEU A 52 -21.23 17.36 -8.13
C LEU A 52 -21.64 18.55 -7.24
N VAL A 53 -20.65 19.26 -6.68
CA VAL A 53 -20.92 20.41 -5.81
C VAL A 53 -21.61 21.52 -6.60
N SER A 54 -21.16 21.82 -7.82
CA SER A 54 -21.81 22.80 -8.70
C SER A 54 -23.27 22.46 -8.97
N LEU A 55 -23.57 21.21 -9.31
CA LEU A 55 -24.94 20.75 -9.55
C LEU A 55 -25.82 20.83 -8.29
N LEU A 56 -25.29 20.46 -7.13
CA LEU A 56 -26.02 20.57 -5.86
C LEU A 56 -26.35 22.02 -5.51
N VAL A 57 -25.44 22.95 -5.79
CA VAL A 57 -25.65 24.38 -5.56
C VAL A 57 -26.62 24.97 -6.59
N LEU A 58 -26.56 24.54 -7.85
CA LEU A 58 -27.50 24.95 -8.89
C LEU A 58 -28.96 24.62 -8.52
N MET A 59 -29.17 23.41 -8.00
CA MET A 59 -30.50 22.94 -7.60
C MET A 59 -31.00 23.53 -6.27
N LYS A 60 -30.12 24.18 -5.50
CA LYS A 60 -30.44 24.65 -4.15
C LYS A 60 -31.43 25.82 -4.20
N GLY A 61 -32.65 25.59 -3.72
CA GLY A 61 -33.63 26.65 -3.48
C GLY A 61 -34.35 27.14 -4.72
N GLN A 62 -34.35 26.34 -5.80
CA GLN A 62 -35.09 26.66 -7.01
C GLN A 62 -36.61 26.47 -6.80
N PRO A 63 -37.45 27.46 -7.14
CA PRO A 63 -38.90 27.30 -7.14
C PRO A 63 -39.34 26.39 -8.28
N LEU A 64 -40.45 25.68 -8.11
CA LEU A 64 -41.03 24.85 -9.17
C LEU A 64 -41.70 25.74 -10.25
N ALA A 65 -41.68 25.39 -11.54
CA ALA A 65 -41.19 24.14 -12.15
C ALA A 65 -39.87 24.32 -12.93
N TYR A 66 -39.92 24.83 -14.16
CA TYR A 66 -38.73 25.02 -15.00
C TYR A 66 -38.13 26.42 -14.81
N ASN A 67 -36.84 26.45 -14.48
CA ASN A 67 -36.04 27.67 -14.40
C ASN A 67 -34.94 27.64 -15.47
N ARG A 68 -34.58 28.81 -16.00
CA ARG A 68 -33.54 28.94 -17.04
C ARG A 68 -32.14 28.60 -16.51
N ASP A 69 -31.94 28.66 -15.19
CA ASP A 69 -30.70 28.25 -14.53
C ASP A 69 -30.36 26.78 -14.82
N ASN A 70 -31.37 25.93 -15.07
CA ASN A 70 -31.20 24.52 -15.47
C ASN A 70 -30.61 24.35 -16.89
N GLN A 71 -29.97 25.37 -17.46
CA GLN A 71 -29.13 25.22 -18.64
C GLN A 71 -27.70 24.84 -18.26
N GLU A 72 -27.25 25.22 -17.06
CA GLU A 72 -25.93 24.94 -16.49
C GLU A 72 -25.77 23.47 -16.02
N ASP A 73 -26.81 22.66 -16.14
CA ASP A 73 -26.79 21.25 -15.73
C ASP A 73 -26.00 20.36 -16.70
N LYS A 74 -25.95 20.72 -17.98
CA LYS A 74 -25.43 19.87 -19.06
C LYS A 74 -23.92 19.75 -19.03
N GLU A 75 -23.23 20.88 -18.94
CA GLU A 75 -21.76 20.93 -18.99
C GLU A 75 -21.10 20.02 -17.94
N PRO A 76 -21.44 20.10 -16.64
CA PRO A 76 -20.83 19.23 -15.63
C PRO A 76 -21.19 17.75 -15.79
N VAL A 77 -22.39 17.45 -16.31
CA VAL A 77 -22.83 16.06 -16.55
C VAL A 77 -22.10 15.46 -17.74
N PHE A 78 -22.06 16.15 -18.89
CA PHE A 78 -21.38 15.65 -20.08
C PHE A 78 -19.89 15.51 -19.85
N ASP A 79 -19.25 16.52 -19.29
CA ASP A 79 -17.83 16.46 -18.98
C ASP A 79 -17.50 15.38 -17.94
N GLY A 80 -18.40 15.15 -16.98
CA GLY A 80 -18.30 14.06 -16.01
C GLY A 80 -18.37 12.68 -16.66
N VAL A 81 -19.30 12.47 -17.60
CA VAL A 81 -19.41 11.21 -18.35
C VAL A 81 -18.17 10.99 -19.22
N ASP A 82 -17.78 11.99 -20.01
CA ASP A 82 -16.63 11.91 -20.92
C ASP A 82 -15.33 11.63 -20.15
N THR A 83 -15.15 12.31 -19.02
CA THR A 83 -13.96 12.11 -18.19
C THR A 83 -13.95 10.73 -17.54
N ALA A 84 -15.11 10.20 -17.10
CA ALA A 84 -15.20 8.86 -16.53
C ALA A 84 -14.91 7.77 -17.58
N LEU A 85 -15.47 7.88 -18.78
CA LEU A 85 -15.22 6.96 -19.89
C LEU A 85 -13.75 6.98 -20.29
N ALA A 86 -13.16 8.17 -20.47
CA ALA A 86 -11.74 8.30 -20.80
C ALA A 86 -10.83 7.69 -19.72
N CYS A 87 -11.20 7.78 -18.44
CA CYS A 87 -10.45 7.09 -17.37
C CYS A 87 -10.55 5.56 -17.50
N LEU A 88 -11.74 5.03 -17.78
CA LEU A 88 -11.95 3.58 -17.95
C LEU A 88 -11.21 3.02 -19.17
N ASP A 89 -11.20 3.76 -20.28
CA ASP A 89 -10.52 3.35 -21.52
C ASP A 89 -9.00 3.20 -21.33
N VAL A 90 -8.39 4.02 -20.46
CA VAL A 90 -6.95 3.95 -20.17
C VAL A 90 -6.65 2.95 -19.03
N LEU A 91 -7.51 2.87 -18.01
CA LEU A 91 -7.30 1.98 -16.88
C LEU A 91 -7.48 0.50 -17.25
N THR A 92 -8.41 0.18 -18.14
CA THR A 92 -8.68 -1.21 -18.58
C THR A 92 -7.43 -1.88 -19.14
N PRO A 93 -6.74 -1.32 -20.16
CA PRO A 93 -5.52 -1.92 -20.69
C PRO A 93 -4.34 -1.81 -19.70
N LEU A 94 -4.26 -0.78 -18.86
CA LEU A 94 -3.25 -0.67 -17.82
C LEU A 94 -3.32 -1.86 -16.84
N VAL A 95 -4.51 -2.14 -16.32
CA VAL A 95 -4.75 -3.29 -15.42
C VAL A 95 -4.53 -4.61 -16.16
N GLY A 96 -4.83 -4.68 -17.46
CA GLY A 96 -4.60 -5.88 -18.27
C GLY A 96 -3.11 -6.16 -18.56
N GLN A 97 -2.25 -5.14 -18.56
CA GLN A 97 -0.83 -5.26 -18.94
C GLN A 97 0.14 -5.15 -17.75
N MET A 98 -0.33 -4.74 -16.58
CA MET A 98 0.52 -4.63 -15.39
C MET A 98 1.11 -5.99 -14.98
N LYS A 99 2.36 -6.00 -14.56
CA LYS A 99 3.07 -7.18 -14.08
C LYS A 99 3.40 -7.04 -12.61
N PHE A 100 3.15 -8.10 -11.84
CA PHE A 100 3.46 -8.14 -10.42
C PHE A 100 4.79 -8.85 -10.17
N ASP A 101 5.59 -8.30 -9.25
CA ASP A 101 6.79 -8.93 -8.72
C ASP A 101 6.41 -9.75 -7.48
N GLU A 102 6.01 -11.00 -7.71
CA GLU A 102 5.54 -11.91 -6.67
C GLU A 102 6.58 -12.14 -5.57
N ASP A 103 7.87 -12.16 -5.92
CA ASP A 103 8.95 -12.40 -4.97
C ASP A 103 9.11 -11.23 -4.00
N LYS A 104 9.11 -9.98 -4.50
CA LYS A 104 9.13 -8.80 -3.62
C LYS A 104 7.89 -8.71 -2.75
N MET A 105 6.71 -8.97 -3.32
CA MET A 105 5.46 -8.98 -2.57
C MET A 105 5.48 -10.03 -1.46
N ARG A 106 5.99 -11.23 -1.75
CA ARG A 106 6.15 -12.31 -0.76
C ARG A 106 7.11 -11.91 0.36
N GLN A 107 8.28 -11.38 0.02
CA GLN A 107 9.26 -10.93 1.03
C GLN A 107 8.69 -9.83 1.93
N ALA A 108 7.93 -8.90 1.36
CA ALA A 108 7.24 -7.86 2.13
C ALA A 108 6.18 -8.48 3.07
N ALA A 109 5.36 -9.41 2.58
CA ALA A 109 4.35 -10.11 3.38
C ALA A 109 4.97 -10.94 4.52
N GLU A 110 6.07 -11.65 4.26
CA GLU A 110 6.81 -12.41 5.28
C GLU A 110 7.40 -11.52 6.36
N ARG A 111 7.85 -10.31 5.99
CA ARG A 111 8.34 -9.32 6.96
C ARG A 111 7.22 -8.86 7.87
N VAL A 112 6.02 -8.63 7.34
CA VAL A 112 4.83 -8.25 8.13
C VAL A 112 4.36 -9.41 9.01
N MET A 113 4.29 -10.63 8.50
CA MET A 113 3.92 -11.82 9.29
C MET A 113 4.90 -12.07 10.45
N ARG A 114 6.20 -11.80 10.25
CA ARG A 114 7.18 -11.85 11.35
C ARG A 114 6.90 -10.82 12.45
N GLN A 115 6.35 -9.66 12.10
CA GLN A 115 6.04 -8.60 13.07
C GLN A 115 4.69 -8.81 13.77
N GLN A 116 3.71 -9.36 13.06
CA GLN A 116 2.36 -9.65 13.57
C GLN A 116 2.02 -11.12 13.35
N PRO A 117 2.55 -12.00 14.22
CA PRO A 117 2.42 -13.43 14.01
C PRO A 117 0.99 -13.93 14.30
N ILE A 118 0.52 -14.84 13.44
CA ILE A 118 -0.83 -15.46 13.47
C ILE A 118 -1.20 -16.07 14.83
N TRP A 119 -0.22 -16.54 15.62
CA TRP A 119 -0.48 -17.10 16.94
C TRP A 119 -1.22 -16.11 17.84
N ARG A 120 -1.01 -14.80 17.67
CA ARG A 120 -1.68 -13.78 18.50
C ARG A 120 -3.20 -13.84 18.35
N THR A 121 -3.67 -14.04 17.11
CA THR A 121 -5.09 -14.18 16.79
C THR A 121 -5.64 -15.52 17.30
N ILE A 122 -4.88 -16.60 17.17
CA ILE A 122 -5.25 -17.92 17.68
C ILE A 122 -5.43 -17.90 19.20
N TRP A 123 -4.53 -17.24 19.92
CA TRP A 123 -4.61 -17.16 21.38
C TRP A 123 -5.75 -16.24 21.83
N PHE A 124 -6.02 -15.17 21.10
CA PHE A 124 -7.20 -14.35 21.36
C PHE A 124 -8.50 -15.16 21.19
N ALA A 125 -8.60 -15.96 20.12
CA ALA A 125 -9.73 -16.86 19.90
C ALA A 125 -9.85 -17.96 20.97
N ARG A 126 -8.73 -18.36 21.58
CA ARG A 126 -8.69 -19.29 22.73
C ARG A 126 -9.00 -18.63 24.07
N GLY A 127 -9.33 -17.34 24.10
CA GLY A 127 -9.78 -16.62 25.30
C GLY A 127 -8.66 -16.02 26.16
N TYR A 128 -7.42 -15.96 25.66
CA TYR A 128 -6.34 -15.31 26.41
C TYR A 128 -6.56 -13.78 26.53
N PRO A 129 -6.36 -13.17 27.71
CA PRO A 129 -6.57 -11.74 27.90
C PRO A 129 -5.66 -10.88 27.01
N PHE A 130 -6.21 -9.83 26.40
CA PHE A 130 -5.47 -8.93 25.48
C PHE A 130 -4.18 -8.36 26.08
N ALA A 131 -4.22 -7.98 27.37
CA ALA A 131 -3.07 -7.44 28.09
C ALA A 131 -1.91 -8.45 28.20
N MET A 132 -2.22 -9.74 28.39
CA MET A 132 -1.24 -10.81 28.43
C MET A 132 -0.56 -10.99 27.06
N LEU A 133 -1.35 -10.99 25.99
CA LEU A 133 -0.84 -11.13 24.61
C LEU A 133 0.08 -9.97 24.22
N MET A 134 -0.27 -8.74 24.59
CA MET A 134 0.59 -7.56 24.39
C MET A 134 1.92 -7.69 25.14
N ARG A 135 1.89 -8.17 26.39
CA ARG A 135 3.10 -8.36 27.21
C ARG A 135 4.03 -9.43 26.62
N LEU A 136 3.47 -10.54 26.15
CA LEU A 136 4.22 -11.61 25.47
C LEU A 136 4.84 -11.13 24.14
N SER A 137 4.08 -10.38 23.34
CA SER A 137 4.54 -9.80 22.07
C SER A 137 5.70 -8.82 22.29
N ALA A 138 5.60 -7.96 23.31
CA ALA A 138 6.66 -7.02 23.68
C ALA A 138 7.92 -7.73 24.21
N GLY A 139 7.78 -8.94 24.77
CA GLY A 139 8.90 -9.80 25.16
C GLY A 139 9.64 -10.36 23.94
N GLN A 140 8.91 -10.87 22.95
CA GLN A 140 9.50 -11.40 21.71
C GLN A 140 10.18 -10.33 20.85
N LEU A 141 9.57 -9.15 20.71
CA LEU A 141 10.20 -8.02 20.00
C LEU A 141 11.53 -7.61 20.65
N ARG A 142 11.62 -7.66 22.00
CA ARG A 142 12.87 -7.42 22.74
C ARG A 142 13.94 -8.49 22.48
N GLN A 143 13.56 -9.76 22.41
CA GLN A 143 14.50 -10.85 22.08
C GLN A 143 14.97 -10.79 20.61
N HIS A 144 14.10 -10.46 19.66
CA HIS A 144 14.48 -10.29 18.26
C HIS A 144 15.43 -9.11 18.05
N ARG A 145 15.19 -7.96 18.70
CA ARG A 145 16.12 -6.82 18.64
C ARG A 145 17.49 -7.16 19.23
N ARG A 146 17.56 -7.97 20.29
CA ARG A 146 18.83 -8.43 20.90
C ARG A 146 19.60 -9.42 20.01
N ARG A 147 18.92 -10.21 19.18
CA ARG A 147 19.58 -11.11 18.21
C ARG A 147 20.09 -10.40 16.95
N VAL A 148 19.43 -9.32 16.51
CA VAL A 148 19.87 -8.53 15.34
C VAL A 148 20.99 -7.54 15.69
N LEU A 149 21.13 -7.14 16.96
CA LEU A 149 22.22 -6.26 17.42
C LEU A 149 23.56 -6.98 17.65
N ILE A 150 23.65 -8.29 17.41
CA ILE A 150 24.87 -9.09 17.53
C ILE A 150 25.24 -9.61 16.13
N LEU A 151 25.67 -8.71 15.25
CA LEU A 151 26.60 -9.05 14.18
C LEU A 151 27.90 -8.32 14.50
N PRO A 152 28.95 -9.02 14.96
CA PRO A 152 30.22 -8.38 15.21
C PRO A 152 30.85 -8.01 13.87
N ILE A 153 31.13 -6.73 13.68
CA ILE A 153 32.22 -6.31 12.81
C ILE A 153 33.49 -6.81 13.52
N SER A 154 34.06 -7.91 13.06
CA SER A 154 35.42 -8.29 13.47
C SER A 154 36.18 -8.89 12.30
N HIS A 155 36.98 -8.04 11.67
CA HIS A 155 38.23 -8.50 11.06
C HIS A 155 39.17 -8.94 12.18
N SER A 156 39.77 -10.13 11.99
CA SER A 156 41.02 -10.62 12.58
C SER A 156 41.02 -11.13 14.05
N SER A 157 41.21 -12.46 14.12
CA SER A 157 42.30 -13.14 14.83
C SER A 157 42.32 -13.23 16.37
N ARG A 158 42.33 -14.50 16.83
CA ARG A 158 42.77 -15.04 18.13
C ARG A 158 41.81 -14.85 19.31
N CYS A 159 41.24 -15.94 19.83
CA CYS A 159 41.93 -16.80 20.80
C CYS A 159 41.08 -18.05 21.09
N VAL A 160 41.74 -19.20 21.09
CA VAL A 160 41.22 -20.51 21.51
C VAL A 160 41.37 -20.64 23.03
N SER A 161 40.34 -21.11 23.75
CA SER A 161 40.43 -22.27 24.66
C SER A 161 39.20 -22.44 25.58
N SER A 162 38.71 -23.70 25.62
CA SER A 162 38.06 -24.47 26.70
C SER A 162 36.87 -23.88 27.49
N ALA A 163 35.86 -24.61 27.94
CA ALA A 163 35.37 -25.98 27.80
C ALA A 163 34.09 -26.07 28.66
N ASN A 164 33.11 -26.90 28.24
CA ASN A 164 32.08 -27.56 29.05
C ASN A 164 31.02 -26.68 29.79
N THR A 165 29.73 -27.00 29.87
CA THR A 165 29.06 -28.31 30.00
C THR A 165 27.57 -28.21 29.56
N SER A 166 27.14 -29.16 28.72
CA SER A 166 25.88 -29.93 28.75
C SER A 166 24.53 -29.31 29.18
N THR A 167 23.57 -29.39 28.24
CA THR A 167 22.31 -30.15 28.32
C THR A 167 21.47 -30.03 29.60
N THR A 168 20.17 -29.68 29.49
CA THR A 168 19.01 -30.53 29.84
C THR A 168 17.67 -29.75 29.90
N MET A 169 16.66 -30.34 29.25
CA MET A 169 15.20 -30.31 29.51
C MET A 169 14.31 -29.07 29.25
N TYR A 170 13.52 -29.23 28.18
CA TYR A 170 12.06 -29.08 28.24
C TYR A 170 11.45 -29.80 29.45
N SER A 171 10.62 -29.12 30.24
CA SER A 171 9.42 -29.69 30.89
C SER A 171 8.54 -28.57 31.43
N MET A 172 7.24 -28.80 31.30
CA MET A 172 6.10 -27.97 31.69
C MET A 172 6.13 -27.47 33.13
N CYS A 173 5.65 -26.23 33.32
CA CYS A 173 4.68 -25.81 34.33
C CYS A 173 3.86 -24.66 33.75
#